data_AF-A0A0N4YP96-F1
#
_entry.id   AF-A0A0N4YP96-F1
#
_cell.length_a   1.000
_cell.length_b   1.000
_cell.length_c   1.000
_cell.angle_alpha   90.00
_cell.angle_beta   90.00
_cell.angle_gamma   90.00
#
_symmetry.space_group_name_H-M   'P 1'
#
loop_
_entity.id
_entity.type
_entity.pdbx_description
1 polymer ?
#
loop_
_entity_poly.entity_id
_entity_poly.type
_entity_poly.pdbx_seq_one_letter_code
_entity_poly.pdbx_strand_id
1 'polypeptide(L)'
;MKVHVSSGFDTVMAECQFLRADGDEFEQLPSLESPCVCWMTFDRSVYTRPESFFIASKLDHQGKGCRFVFHGHFQQFLKEPKFRRFIRRQRVGKVERMENERSIICNSLFKKETKTSLFERLPVSLSTGEIGRVVGAFGKGGKARIEMTTPLSAETIQKVSAGDTVEVIMHLKKYLGEKEVHGYLPDPTTSLQMASLKTSETSEQN
;
A
#
# COMPACT_ATOMS: atom_id res chain seq x y z
N MET A 1 -0.46 -5.71 -15.50
CA MET A 1 -1.41 -5.52 -16.62
C MET A 1 -0.74 -5.98 -17.91
N LYS A 2 -1.40 -6.73 -18.79
CA LYS A 2 -0.82 -7.16 -20.07
C LYS A 2 -1.31 -6.27 -21.23
N VAL A 3 -0.40 -5.72 -22.04
CA VAL A 3 -0.69 -4.78 -23.16
C VAL A 3 0.26 -5.00 -24.33
N HIS A 4 -0.13 -4.49 -25.51
CA HIS A 4 0.75 -4.36 -26.67
C HIS A 4 1.60 -3.11 -26.52
N VAL A 5 2.92 -3.24 -26.57
CA VAL A 5 3.87 -2.13 -26.52
C VAL A 5 4.53 -2.01 -27.89
N SER A 6 4.35 -0.85 -28.52
CA SER A 6 4.94 -0.51 -29.81
C SER A 6 6.12 0.43 -29.62
N SER A 7 7.27 0.08 -30.21
CA SER A 7 8.51 0.88 -30.20
C SER A 7 9.14 0.84 -31.58
N GLY A 8 9.24 1.99 -32.24
CA GLY A 8 9.65 2.04 -33.65
C GLY A 8 8.68 1.26 -34.53
N PHE A 9 9.17 0.22 -35.21
CA PHE A 9 8.38 -0.63 -36.11
C PHE A 9 8.02 -2.00 -35.50
N ASP A 10 8.38 -2.26 -34.24
CA ASP A 10 8.08 -3.51 -33.55
C ASP A 10 6.93 -3.30 -32.55
N THR A 11 6.07 -4.31 -32.41
CA THR A 11 4.98 -4.33 -31.43
C THR A 11 4.99 -5.68 -30.73
N VAL A 12 5.12 -5.65 -29.41
CA VAL A 12 5.30 -6.85 -28.59
C VAL A 12 4.43 -6.77 -27.34
N MET A 13 3.90 -7.92 -26.92
CA MET A 13 3.17 -8.03 -25.67
C MET A 13 4.11 -7.85 -24.47
N ALA A 14 3.69 -7.06 -23.50
CA ALA A 14 4.41 -6.88 -22.25
C ALA A 14 3.47 -6.98 -21.04
N GLU A 15 3.97 -7.57 -19.96
CA GLU A 15 3.41 -7.40 -18.63
C GLU A 15 3.97 -6.11 -18.01
N CYS A 16 3.08 -5.16 -17.76
CA CYS A 16 3.35 -3.87 -17.17
C CYS A 16 2.98 -3.85 -15.69
N GLN A 17 3.89 -3.31 -14.88
CA GLN A 17 3.71 -3.07 -13.44
C GLN A 17 4.07 -1.61 -13.15
N PHE A 18 3.14 -0.85 -12.58
CA PHE A 18 3.36 0.54 -12.23
C PHE A 18 3.99 0.62 -10.84
N LEU A 19 5.03 1.44 -10.73
CA LEU A 19 5.87 1.51 -9.55
C LEU A 19 6.14 2.96 -9.17
N ARG A 20 6.24 3.23 -7.87
CA ARG A 20 6.73 4.48 -7.31
C ARG A 20 7.98 4.19 -6.49
N ALA A 21 9.05 4.95 -6.71
CA ALA A 21 10.26 4.82 -5.92
C ALA A 21 10.01 5.27 -4.47
N ASP A 22 10.49 4.50 -3.50
CA ASP A 22 10.43 4.77 -2.06
C ASP A 22 11.78 4.35 -1.45
N GLY A 23 12.77 5.25 -1.51
CA GLY A 23 14.16 4.94 -1.19
C GLY A 23 14.77 3.96 -2.21
N ASP A 24 15.38 2.88 -1.71
CA ASP A 24 15.97 1.80 -2.53
C ASP A 24 14.94 0.72 -2.94
N GLU A 25 13.66 0.92 -2.59
CA GLU A 25 12.56 -0.01 -2.83
C GLU A 25 11.48 0.63 -3.72
N PHE A 26 10.55 -0.21 -4.19
CA PHE A 26 9.47 0.25 -5.06
C PHE A 26 8.09 -0.13 -4.52
N GLU A 27 7.22 0.85 -4.38
CA GLU A 27 5.80 0.63 -4.16
C GLU A 27 5.13 0.24 -5.47
N GLN A 28 4.45 -0.92 -5.50
CA GLN A 28 3.62 -1.31 -6.63
C GLN A 28 2.24 -0.65 -6.54
N LEU A 29 1.95 0.17 -7.55
CA LEU A 29 0.71 0.93 -7.68
C LEU A 29 -0.38 0.08 -8.35
N PRO A 30 -1.66 0.26 -7.98
CA PRO A 30 -2.77 -0.43 -8.62
C PRO A 30 -3.03 0.09 -10.04
N SER A 31 -2.72 1.36 -10.29
CA SER A 31 -2.98 2.08 -11.53
C SER A 31 -1.81 3.02 -11.87
N LEU A 32 -1.90 3.68 -13.02
CA LEU A 32 -0.91 4.64 -13.48
C LEU A 32 -1.12 5.98 -12.75
N GLU A 33 -0.30 6.26 -11.73
CA GLU A 33 -0.39 7.49 -10.94
C GLU A 33 0.94 8.25 -10.91
N SER A 34 0.94 9.50 -11.35
CA SER A 34 2.16 10.34 -11.33
C SER A 34 2.57 10.70 -9.88
N PRO A 35 3.87 10.66 -9.53
CA PRO A 35 5.00 10.15 -10.31
C PRO A 35 5.03 8.61 -10.28
N CYS A 36 5.18 7.99 -11.46
CA CYS A 36 5.34 6.54 -11.60
C CYS A 36 6.32 6.18 -12.71
N VAL A 37 6.98 5.05 -12.52
CA VAL A 37 7.71 4.32 -13.56
C VAL A 37 6.96 3.04 -13.89
N CYS A 38 7.09 2.56 -15.12
CA CYS A 38 6.48 1.30 -15.55
C CYS A 38 7.57 0.26 -15.76
N TRP A 39 7.55 -0.79 -14.96
CA TRP A 39 8.30 -1.99 -15.24
C TRP A 39 7.61 -2.78 -16.34
N MET A 40 8.36 -3.22 -17.36
CA MET A 40 7.84 -4.00 -18.48
C MET A 40 8.62 -5.29 -18.65
N THR A 41 7.91 -6.41 -18.61
CA THR A 41 8.45 -7.72 -18.98
C THR A 41 7.85 -8.11 -20.32
N PHE A 42 8.68 -8.18 -21.36
CA PHE A 42 8.23 -8.51 -22.71
C PHE A 42 8.19 -10.02 -22.94
N ASP A 43 7.19 -10.50 -23.69
CA ASP A 43 7.03 -11.92 -24.04
C ASP A 43 8.15 -12.41 -24.98
N ARG A 44 8.83 -11.50 -25.69
CA ARG A 44 10.00 -11.77 -26.53
C ARG A 44 10.97 -10.58 -26.51
N SER A 45 12.20 -10.80 -26.96
CA SER A 45 13.19 -9.74 -27.14
C SER A 45 12.67 -8.65 -28.08
N VAL A 46 12.95 -7.39 -27.74
CA VAL A 46 12.58 -6.20 -28.52
C VAL A 46 13.86 -5.49 -28.95
N TYR A 47 13.94 -5.11 -30.23
CA TYR A 47 15.03 -4.28 -30.71
C TYR A 47 14.70 -2.80 -30.47
N THR A 48 15.37 -2.17 -29.50
CA THR A 48 15.14 -0.77 -29.14
C THR A 48 16.42 -0.13 -28.57
N ARG A 49 16.38 1.18 -28.28
CA ARG A 49 17.48 1.94 -27.69
C ARG A 49 17.02 2.66 -26.42
N PRO A 50 17.93 2.98 -25.48
CA PRO A 50 17.58 3.85 -24.36
C PRO A 50 16.97 5.17 -24.88
N GLU A 51 16.04 5.72 -24.11
CA GLU A 51 15.22 6.89 -24.42
C GLU A 51 14.32 6.77 -25.66
N SER A 52 14.19 5.58 -26.24
CA SER A 52 13.25 5.39 -27.37
C SER A 52 11.82 5.52 -26.86
N PHE A 53 11.01 6.24 -27.64
CA PHE A 53 9.59 6.41 -27.40
C PHE A 53 8.84 5.09 -27.62
N PHE A 54 7.88 4.81 -26.74
CA PHE A 54 6.97 3.69 -26.87
C PHE A 54 5.51 4.12 -26.67
N ILE A 55 4.60 3.34 -27.23
CA ILE A 55 3.15 3.45 -27.00
C ILE A 55 2.63 2.11 -26.47
N ALA A 56 1.88 2.12 -25.38
CA ALA A 56 1.17 0.97 -24.85
C ALA A 56 -0.31 1.01 -25.23
N SER A 57 -0.85 -0.11 -25.71
CA SER A 57 -2.22 -0.21 -26.22
C SER A 57 -2.88 -1.56 -25.92
N LYS A 58 -4.21 -1.58 -25.84
CA LYS A 58 -5.03 -2.79 -25.79
C LYS A 58 -5.66 -3.04 -27.15
N LEU A 59 -4.87 -3.59 -28.09
CA LEU A 59 -5.33 -3.83 -29.46
C LEU A 59 -6.46 -4.87 -29.56
N ASP A 60 -6.52 -5.81 -28.62
CA ASP A 60 -7.57 -6.84 -28.55
C ASP A 60 -8.93 -6.30 -28.09
N HIS A 61 -8.97 -5.06 -27.58
CA HIS A 61 -10.21 -4.46 -27.10
C HIS A 61 -11.14 -4.12 -28.28
N GLN A 62 -12.29 -4.79 -28.33
CA GLN A 62 -13.31 -4.65 -29.39
C GLN A 62 -14.36 -3.54 -29.09
N GLY A 63 -14.24 -2.84 -27.96
CA GLY A 63 -15.16 -1.77 -27.59
C GLY A 63 -14.94 -0.47 -28.38
N LYS A 64 -15.96 0.39 -28.36
CA LYS A 64 -15.84 1.76 -28.89
C LYS A 64 -15.04 2.60 -27.90
N GLY A 65 -13.88 3.10 -28.30
CA GLY A 65 -13.05 3.95 -27.45
C GLY A 65 -11.59 4.01 -27.88
N CYS A 66 -10.81 4.84 -27.17
CA CYS A 66 -9.36 4.89 -27.36
C CYS A 66 -8.72 3.60 -26.85
N ARG A 67 -7.88 2.98 -27.68
CA ARG A 67 -7.15 1.74 -27.33
C ARG A 67 -5.73 2.02 -26.82
N PHE A 68 -5.27 3.26 -26.89
CA PHE A 68 -3.99 3.67 -26.32
C PHE A 68 -4.17 3.90 -24.82
N VAL A 69 -3.32 3.25 -24.02
CA VAL A 69 -3.43 3.24 -22.56
C VAL A 69 -2.45 4.24 -21.96
N PHE A 70 -1.19 4.20 -22.38
CA PHE A 70 -0.15 5.14 -21.93
C PHE A 70 1.02 5.15 -22.93
N HIS A 71 1.91 6.12 -22.79
CA HIS A 71 3.13 6.23 -23.59
C HIS A 71 4.28 6.72 -22.71
N GLY A 72 5.51 6.65 -23.22
CA GLY A 72 6.68 7.09 -22.49
C GLY A 72 7.97 6.85 -23.26
N HIS A 73 9.09 6.95 -22.54
CA HIS A 73 10.42 6.65 -23.07
C HIS A 73 11.04 5.53 -22.24
N PHE A 74 11.76 4.62 -22.89
CA PHE A 74 12.51 3.58 -22.18
C PHE A 74 13.69 4.20 -21.44
N GLN A 75 13.70 4.14 -20.11
CA GLN A 75 14.81 4.70 -19.34
C GLN A 75 15.97 3.71 -19.19
N GLN A 76 15.69 2.54 -18.60
CA GLN A 76 16.71 1.55 -18.27
C GLN A 76 16.31 0.15 -18.73
N PHE A 77 17.27 -0.58 -19.28
CA PHE A 77 17.13 -2.01 -19.60
C PHE A 77 17.83 -2.84 -18.54
N LEU A 78 17.05 -3.68 -17.86
CA LEU A 78 17.53 -4.46 -16.73
C LEU A 78 17.71 -5.91 -17.16
N LYS A 79 18.92 -6.44 -16.98
CA LYS A 79 19.25 -7.85 -17.25
C LYS A 79 18.74 -8.77 -16.15
N GLU A 80 18.60 -8.25 -14.93
CA GLU A 80 18.12 -8.99 -13.76
C GLU A 80 16.82 -8.38 -13.23
N PRO A 81 15.80 -9.19 -12.90
CA PRO A 81 14.48 -8.72 -12.50
C PRO A 81 14.38 -8.27 -11.03
N LYS A 82 15.51 -8.07 -10.34
CA LYS A 82 15.55 -8.01 -8.88
C LYS A 82 15.57 -6.58 -8.37
N PHE A 83 14.39 -6.06 -8.09
CA PHE A 83 14.20 -4.88 -7.25
C PHE A 83 13.14 -5.22 -6.22
N ARG A 84 13.35 -4.76 -4.98
CA ARG A 84 12.48 -5.11 -3.86
C ARG A 84 11.20 -4.29 -3.96
N ARG A 85 10.08 -4.99 -4.04
CA ARG A 85 8.76 -4.39 -4.24
C ARG A 85 7.83 -4.67 -3.09
N PHE A 86 6.98 -3.71 -2.78
CA PHE A 86 5.93 -3.88 -1.78
C PHE A 86 4.61 -3.24 -2.23
N ILE A 87 3.52 -3.63 -1.56
CA ILE A 87 2.23 -2.95 -1.64
C ILE A 87 1.92 -2.34 -0.27
N ARG A 88 1.47 -1.08 -0.24
CA ARG A 88 0.97 -0.47 0.99
C ARG A 88 -0.37 -1.07 1.38
N ARG A 89 -0.49 -1.47 2.64
CA ARG A 89 -1.72 -1.99 3.23
C ARG A 89 -2.01 -1.23 4.51
N GLN A 90 -3.28 -0.99 4.77
CA GLN A 90 -3.74 -0.39 6.00
C GLN A 90 -4.67 -1.37 6.71
N ARG A 91 -4.50 -1.49 8.03
CA ARG A 91 -5.46 -2.17 8.90
C ARG A 91 -5.99 -1.16 9.91
N VAL A 92 -7.30 -1.21 10.13
CA VAL A 92 -7.99 -0.31 11.06
C VAL A 92 -8.74 -1.19 12.05
N GLY A 93 -8.44 -0.99 13.32
CA GLY A 93 -9.17 -1.55 14.45
C GLY A 93 -9.78 -0.43 15.29
N LYS A 94 -10.42 -0.79 16.39
CA LYS A 94 -10.99 0.17 17.34
C LYS A 94 -10.51 -0.11 18.75
N VAL A 95 -10.34 0.95 19.54
CA VAL A 95 -10.09 0.81 20.98
C VAL A 95 -11.34 0.22 21.63
N GLU A 96 -11.20 -0.94 22.24
CA GLU A 96 -12.28 -1.59 22.99
C GLU A 96 -12.29 -1.13 24.45
N ARG A 97 -11.10 -1.07 25.07
CA ARG A 97 -10.93 -0.60 26.45
C ARG A 97 -9.48 -0.23 26.73
N MET A 98 -9.28 0.62 27.73
CA MET A 98 -7.97 0.91 28.32
C MET A 98 -7.69 -0.08 29.45
N GLU A 99 -6.47 -0.63 29.51
CA GLU A 99 -6.00 -1.40 30.68
C GLU A 99 -5.27 -0.47 31.67
N ASN A 100 -4.51 0.48 31.15
CA ASN A 100 -3.84 1.54 31.91
C ASN A 100 -3.52 2.71 30.96
N GLU A 101 -2.86 3.76 31.47
CA GLU A 101 -2.52 4.97 30.72
C GLU A 101 -1.62 4.71 29.49
N ARG A 102 -0.96 3.55 29.39
CA ARG A 102 -0.07 3.18 28.29
C ARG A 102 -0.44 1.85 27.61
N SER A 103 -1.56 1.24 27.95
CA SER A 103 -1.96 -0.07 27.40
C SER A 103 -3.44 -0.06 27.06
N ILE A 104 -3.74 -0.41 25.82
CA ILE A 104 -5.10 -0.51 25.31
C ILE A 104 -5.35 -1.88 24.69
N ILE A 105 -6.60 -2.32 24.75
CA ILE A 105 -7.08 -3.48 23.99
C ILE A 105 -7.76 -2.98 22.73
N CYS A 106 -7.21 -3.36 21.59
CA CYS A 106 -7.77 -3.10 20.28
C CYS A 106 -8.57 -4.31 19.81
N ASN A 107 -9.78 -4.09 19.31
CA ASN A 107 -10.55 -5.10 18.58
C ASN A 107 -10.43 -4.89 17.07
N SER A 108 -10.79 -5.91 16.30
CA SER A 108 -10.96 -5.86 14.84
C SER A 108 -9.72 -5.52 14.00
N LEU A 109 -8.54 -5.35 14.62
CA LEU A 109 -7.28 -5.12 13.91
C LEU A 109 -6.80 -6.37 13.15
N PHE A 110 -7.14 -7.55 13.67
CA PHE A 110 -6.78 -8.85 13.12
C PHE A 110 -8.02 -9.73 12.91
N LYS A 111 -8.06 -10.50 11.82
CA LYS A 111 -9.02 -11.59 11.67
C LYS A 111 -8.67 -12.72 12.64
N LYS A 112 -9.66 -13.49 13.10
CA LYS A 112 -9.47 -14.58 14.10
C LYS A 112 -8.36 -15.58 13.74
N GLU A 113 -8.16 -15.86 12.46
CA GLU A 113 -7.16 -16.83 11.95
C GLU A 113 -5.77 -16.20 11.70
N THR A 114 -5.63 -14.90 11.94
CA THR A 114 -4.37 -14.19 11.68
C THR A 114 -3.33 -14.55 12.74
N LYS A 115 -2.12 -14.92 12.30
CA LYS A 115 -0.97 -15.07 13.21
C LYS A 115 -0.50 -13.69 13.68
N THR A 116 -0.99 -13.23 14.83
CA THR A 116 -0.63 -11.93 15.41
C THR A 116 0.86 -11.78 15.69
N SER A 117 1.57 -12.87 15.91
CA SER A 117 3.03 -12.88 16.11
C SER A 117 3.83 -12.24 14.98
N LEU A 118 3.29 -12.24 13.74
CA LEU A 118 3.91 -11.55 12.59
C LEU A 118 3.81 -10.03 12.68
N PHE A 119 2.99 -9.51 13.58
CA PHE A 119 2.70 -8.08 13.71
C PHE A 119 3.15 -7.52 15.06
N GLU A 120 3.75 -8.33 15.91
CA GLU A 120 4.34 -7.86 17.17
C GLU A 120 5.44 -6.83 16.90
N ARG A 121 5.51 -5.82 17.78
CA ARG A 121 6.41 -4.67 17.70
C ARG A 121 6.15 -3.72 16.54
N LEU A 122 5.24 -4.02 15.62
CA LEU A 122 4.90 -3.11 14.55
C LEU A 122 4.20 -1.85 15.10
N PRO A 123 4.54 -0.67 14.58
CA PRO A 123 3.97 0.58 15.04
C PRO A 123 2.50 0.70 14.62
N VAL A 124 1.73 1.41 15.45
CA VAL A 124 0.35 1.82 15.18
C VAL A 124 0.15 3.27 15.62
N SER A 125 -0.82 3.94 15.03
CA SER A 125 -1.27 5.27 15.44
C SER A 125 -2.73 5.24 15.85
N LEU A 126 -3.12 6.11 16.77
CA LEU A 126 -4.52 6.37 17.08
C LEU A 126 -5.06 7.48 16.19
N SER A 127 -6.37 7.49 15.96
CA SER A 127 -7.07 8.60 15.30
C SER A 127 -6.91 9.93 16.05
N THR A 128 -6.54 9.88 17.32
CA THR A 128 -6.25 11.01 18.21
C THR A 128 -4.79 11.49 18.15
N GLY A 129 -3.94 10.81 17.38
CA GLY A 129 -2.55 11.21 17.10
C GLY A 129 -1.49 10.51 17.94
N GLU A 130 -1.86 9.80 19.02
CA GLU A 130 -0.88 9.03 19.79
C GLU A 130 -0.34 7.84 19.01
N ILE A 131 0.90 7.44 19.35
CA ILE A 131 1.60 6.33 18.69
C ILE A 131 1.82 5.22 19.71
N GLY A 132 1.75 3.98 19.23
CA GLY A 132 2.05 2.79 20.00
C GLY A 132 2.60 1.66 19.15
N ARG A 133 2.64 0.48 19.72
CA ARG A 133 3.08 -0.76 19.06
C ARG A 133 2.24 -1.95 19.49
N VAL A 134 2.11 -2.93 18.61
CA VAL A 134 1.46 -4.19 18.96
C VAL A 134 2.36 -4.99 19.91
N VAL A 135 1.81 -5.38 21.05
CA VAL A 135 2.50 -6.29 21.98
C VAL A 135 2.24 -7.75 21.63
N GLY A 136 1.01 -8.06 21.21
CA GLY A 136 0.60 -9.41 20.85
C GLY A 136 -0.91 -9.60 20.87
N ALA A 137 -1.35 -10.84 20.71
CA ALA A 137 -2.76 -11.20 20.78
C ALA A 137 -3.31 -11.06 22.20
N PHE A 138 -4.58 -10.67 22.32
CA PHE A 138 -5.29 -10.59 23.60
C PHE A 138 -6.52 -11.51 23.59
N GLY A 139 -6.43 -12.67 24.24
CA GLY A 139 -7.55 -13.61 24.36
C GLY A 139 -8.03 -14.18 23.01
N LYS A 140 -9.34 -14.39 22.88
CA LYS A 140 -9.99 -14.93 21.68
C LYS A 140 -10.65 -13.81 20.86
N GLY A 141 -10.74 -13.97 19.54
CA GLY A 141 -11.52 -13.07 18.69
C GLY A 141 -10.73 -12.03 17.89
N GLY A 142 -9.40 -12.18 17.75
CA GLY A 142 -8.59 -11.26 16.94
C GLY A 142 -8.30 -9.92 17.63
N LYS A 143 -8.48 -9.84 18.94
CA LYS A 143 -8.07 -8.67 19.74
C LYS A 143 -6.56 -8.65 19.91
N ALA A 144 -6.00 -7.47 20.04
CA ALA A 144 -4.58 -7.27 20.28
C ALA A 144 -4.36 -6.25 21.39
N ARG A 145 -3.30 -6.47 22.16
CA ARG A 145 -2.82 -5.49 23.11
C ARG A 145 -1.87 -4.53 22.39
N ILE A 146 -2.11 -3.24 22.57
CA ILE A 146 -1.26 -2.17 22.05
C ILE A 146 -0.65 -1.43 23.24
N GLU A 147 0.67 -1.25 23.19
CA GLU A 147 1.41 -0.44 24.16
C GLU A 147 1.72 0.92 23.54
N MET A 148 1.34 1.98 24.23
CA MET A 148 1.52 3.36 23.80
C MET A 148 2.93 3.85 24.14
N THR A 149 3.52 4.63 23.24
CA THR A 149 4.86 5.22 23.45
C THR A 149 4.83 6.28 24.55
N THR A 150 3.74 7.03 24.64
CA THR A 150 3.46 8.03 25.68
C THR A 150 2.15 7.70 26.38
N PRO A 151 1.92 8.21 27.61
CA PRO A 151 0.59 8.15 28.22
C PRO A 151 -0.48 8.73 27.27
N LEU A 152 -1.67 8.13 27.29
CA LEU A 152 -2.82 8.62 26.53
C LEU A 152 -3.20 10.04 26.98
N SER A 153 -3.58 10.88 26.02
CA SER A 153 -4.06 12.23 26.34
C SER A 153 -5.40 12.19 27.08
N ALA A 154 -5.69 13.22 27.87
CA ALA A 154 -6.97 13.34 28.57
C ALA A 154 -8.17 13.30 27.61
N GLU A 155 -8.01 13.85 26.40
CA GLU A 155 -9.02 13.81 25.35
C GLU A 155 -9.31 12.37 24.90
N THR A 156 -8.26 11.58 24.64
CA THR A 156 -8.42 10.17 24.26
C THR A 156 -9.06 9.34 25.37
N ILE A 157 -8.67 9.57 26.62
CA ILE A 157 -9.26 8.91 27.79
C ILE A 157 -10.76 9.23 27.87
N GLN A 158 -11.13 10.52 27.74
CA GLN A 158 -12.54 10.94 27.75
C GLN A 158 -13.35 10.31 26.63
N LYS A 159 -12.83 10.30 25.39
CA LYS A 159 -13.49 9.66 24.24
C LYS A 159 -13.76 8.19 24.49
N VAL A 160 -12.76 7.44 24.94
CA VAL A 160 -12.92 6.00 25.22
C VAL A 160 -13.92 5.78 26.37
N SER A 161 -13.89 6.60 27.42
CA SER A 161 -14.83 6.51 28.55
C SER A 161 -16.27 6.90 28.18
N ALA A 162 -16.45 7.83 27.24
CA ALA A 162 -17.75 8.22 26.71
C ALA A 162 -18.35 7.18 25.75
N GLY A 163 -17.57 6.17 25.36
CA GLY A 163 -17.96 5.16 24.36
C GLY A 163 -17.75 5.62 22.92
N ASP A 164 -17.02 6.72 22.71
CA ASP A 164 -16.65 7.17 21.37
C ASP A 164 -15.67 6.21 20.72
N THR A 165 -15.75 6.11 19.39
CA THR A 165 -14.84 5.28 18.62
C THR A 165 -13.50 5.97 18.42
N VAL A 166 -12.46 5.46 19.06
CA VAL A 166 -11.06 5.77 18.73
C VAL A 166 -10.51 4.67 17.83
N GLU A 167 -10.01 5.04 16.66
CA GLU A 167 -9.45 4.07 15.71
C GLU A 167 -7.99 3.78 16.02
N VAL A 168 -7.58 2.54 15.79
CA VAL A 168 -6.18 2.11 15.81
C VAL A 168 -5.78 1.78 14.38
N ILE A 169 -4.84 2.52 13.84
CA ILE A 169 -4.42 2.44 12.44
C ILE A 169 -3.02 1.85 12.37
N MET A 170 -2.85 0.83 11.53
CA MET A 170 -1.58 0.20 11.25
C MET A 170 -1.27 0.29 9.77
N HIS A 171 -0.14 0.90 9.43
CA HIS A 171 0.34 1.00 8.06
C HIS A 171 1.43 -0.04 7.81
N LEU A 172 1.31 -0.76 6.69
CA LEU A 172 2.12 -1.93 6.37
C LEU A 172 2.70 -1.82 4.97
N LYS A 173 3.97 -2.17 4.80
CA LYS A 173 4.58 -2.57 3.52
C LYS A 173 4.55 -4.08 3.45
N LYS A 174 3.77 -4.64 2.52
CA LYS A 174 3.76 -6.09 2.24
C LYS A 174 4.64 -6.36 1.03
N TYR A 175 5.78 -7.02 1.24
CA TYR A 175 6.73 -7.31 0.18
C TYR A 175 6.22 -8.41 -0.76
N LEU A 176 6.44 -8.24 -2.06
CA LEU A 176 5.98 -9.15 -3.10
C LEU A 176 7.04 -10.21 -3.36
N GLY A 177 6.63 -11.48 -3.34
CA GLY A 177 7.56 -12.63 -3.44
C GLY A 177 8.22 -13.01 -2.12
N GLU A 178 8.02 -12.22 -1.07
CA GLU A 178 8.54 -12.46 0.29
C GLU A 178 7.37 -12.75 1.26
N LYS A 179 7.67 -13.46 2.35
CA LYS A 179 6.72 -13.63 3.48
C LYS A 179 6.86 -12.54 4.53
N GLU A 180 7.45 -11.40 4.15
CA GLU A 180 7.80 -10.31 5.03
C GLU A 180 6.76 -9.19 4.97
N VAL A 181 6.48 -8.62 6.14
CA VAL A 181 5.64 -7.44 6.30
C VAL A 181 6.34 -6.49 7.25
N HIS A 182 6.47 -5.23 6.85
CA HIS A 182 7.06 -4.18 7.66
C HIS A 182 6.00 -3.15 8.04
N GLY A 183 5.95 -2.75 9.31
CA GLY A 183 5.06 -1.69 9.77
C GLY A 183 5.76 -0.33 9.77
N TYR A 184 5.10 0.72 9.31
CA TYR A 184 5.65 2.07 9.28
C TYR A 184 4.65 3.08 9.84
N LEU A 185 5.12 4.27 10.17
CA LEU A 185 4.27 5.42 10.46
C LEU A 185 4.33 6.36 9.26
N PRO A 186 3.19 6.76 8.66
CA PRO A 186 3.21 7.64 7.51
C PRO A 186 3.68 9.03 7.94
N ASP A 187 4.57 9.64 7.14
CA ASP A 187 4.87 11.06 7.30
C ASP A 187 3.61 11.89 7.05
N PRO A 188 3.42 13.02 7.77
CA PRO A 188 2.24 13.88 7.60
C PRO A 188 1.95 14.28 6.14
N THR A 189 3.00 14.42 5.33
CA THR A 189 2.94 14.73 3.89
C THR A 189 2.39 13.58 3.05
N THR A 190 2.68 12.34 3.44
CA THR A 190 2.29 11.10 2.74
C THR A 190 0.81 10.75 3.00
N SER A 191 0.29 11.11 4.17
CA SER A 191 -1.11 10.90 4.58
C SER A 191 -2.12 11.63 3.68
N LEU A 192 -1.77 12.84 3.23
CA LEU A 192 -2.60 13.67 2.35
C LEU A 192 -2.78 13.05 0.95
N GLN A 193 -1.73 12.39 0.43
CA GLN A 193 -1.82 11.67 -0.84
C GLN A 193 -2.69 10.41 -0.72
N MET A 194 -2.58 9.64 0.37
CA MET A 194 -3.40 8.43 0.56
C MET A 194 -4.89 8.74 0.81
N ALA A 195 -5.22 9.88 1.44
CA ALA A 195 -6.60 10.33 1.61
C ALA A 195 -7.24 10.71 0.27
N SER A 196 -6.47 11.36 -0.61
CA SER A 196 -6.94 11.78 -1.94
C SER A 196 -7.26 10.59 -2.86
N LEU A 197 -6.50 9.48 -2.75
CA LEU A 197 -6.75 8.24 -3.50
C LEU A 197 -8.06 7.53 -3.11
N LYS A 198 -8.45 7.55 -1.82
CA LYS A 198 -9.71 6.91 -1.38
C LYS A 198 -10.94 7.67 -1.85
N THR A 199 -10.88 9.00 -1.94
CA THR A 199 -11.98 9.82 -2.44
C THR A 199 -12.23 9.68 -3.95
N SER A 200 -11.21 9.35 -4.75
CA SER A 200 -11.40 9.07 -6.17
C SER A 200 -12.04 7.71 -6.44
N GLU A 201 -11.79 6.69 -5.61
CA GLU A 201 -12.43 5.36 -5.78
C GLU A 201 -13.93 5.35 -5.41
N THR A 202 -14.41 6.34 -4.64
CA THR A 202 -15.83 6.38 -4.23
C THR A 202 -16.71 7.22 -5.16
N SER A 203 -16.13 7.98 -6.09
CA SER A 203 -16.86 8.86 -7.01
C SER A 203 -17.10 8.27 -8.41
N GLU A 204 -16.50 7.12 -8.74
CA GLU A 204 -16.71 6.42 -10.03
C GLU A 204 -17.81 5.32 -9.96
N GLN A 205 -18.62 5.26 -8.90
CA GLN A 205 -19.73 4.29 -8.78
C GLN A 205 -21.14 4.91 -8.68
N ASN A 206 -21.32 6.20 -9.02
CA ASN A 206 -22.65 6.82 -9.15
C ASN A 206 -22.88 7.40 -10.54
#